data_AF-A0A418QDB9-F1
#
_entry.id   AF-A0A418QDB9-F1
#
_cell.length_a   1.000
_cell.length_b   1.000
_cell.length_c   1.000
_cell.angle_alpha   90.00
_cell.angle_beta   90.00
_cell.angle_gamma   90.00
#
_symmetry.space_group_name_H-M   'P 1'
#
loop_
_entity.id
_entity.type
_entity.pdbx_description
1 polymer ?
#
loop_
_entity_poly.entity_id
_entity_poly.type
_entity_poly.pdbx_seq_one_letter_code
_entity_poly.pdbx_strand_id
1 'polypeptide(L)'
;MPLSMIVPAVLSTLLPAPMSASTLLGLSTPPLHLTVAVDMTGSSKNPAFKYADQARLLSQSVLLNQLRSGDTVTLLRICDGVQTVADFKFQSKNGARLGKADILRYTAALTKPCTGRGSAITAGVQLAVKRAAQTKGVGDVTVLFTDGALLDDPKRASLGAAVKGFLGAKDTRLLFVAGLSPEAGAGGVSVRDSFVKALRGSSADKRVLLAGAYDLSNVYPTFAAQVKAARR
;
A
#
# COMPACT_ATOMS: atom_id res chain seq x y z
N MET A 1 -64.58 18.19 -17.60
CA MET A 1 -63.71 17.63 -16.56
C MET A 1 -62.54 16.93 -17.24
N PRO A 2 -61.32 17.51 -17.27
CA PRO A 2 -60.13 16.78 -17.69
C PRO A 2 -59.34 16.28 -16.47
N LEU A 3 -58.95 15.01 -16.49
CA LEU A 3 -58.02 14.43 -15.53
C LEU A 3 -56.58 14.72 -15.98
N SER A 4 -55.86 15.44 -15.13
CA SER A 4 -54.46 15.83 -15.29
C SER A 4 -53.52 14.62 -15.43
N MET A 5 -52.73 14.60 -16.51
CA MET A 5 -51.49 13.85 -16.56
C MET A 5 -50.43 14.57 -15.71
N ILE A 6 -50.07 13.99 -14.58
CA ILE A 6 -48.86 14.36 -13.82
C ILE A 6 -47.75 13.44 -14.32
N VAL A 7 -46.82 14.00 -15.10
CA VAL A 7 -45.51 13.40 -15.36
C VAL A 7 -44.55 13.94 -14.30
N PRO A 8 -43.99 13.12 -13.39
CA PRO A 8 -42.85 13.55 -12.59
C PRO A 8 -41.56 13.26 -13.34
N ALA A 9 -40.90 14.34 -13.72
CA ALA A 9 -39.52 14.39 -14.15
C ALA A 9 -38.61 13.75 -13.09
N VAL A 10 -38.14 12.52 -13.35
CA VAL A 10 -37.06 11.88 -12.60
C VAL A 10 -36.07 11.32 -13.61
N LEU A 11 -35.35 12.21 -14.31
CA LEU A 11 -34.28 11.80 -15.23
C LEU A 11 -33.09 12.76 -15.20
N SER A 12 -32.71 13.26 -14.02
CA SER A 12 -31.65 14.29 -13.89
C SER A 12 -30.52 13.95 -12.91
N THR A 13 -30.25 12.68 -12.56
CA THR A 13 -29.13 12.36 -11.63
C THR A 13 -28.32 11.12 -12.01
N LEU A 14 -28.05 10.92 -13.30
CA LEU A 14 -27.05 9.95 -13.79
C LEU A 14 -26.06 10.60 -14.78
N LEU A 15 -25.75 11.89 -14.57
CA LEU A 15 -24.62 12.49 -15.27
C LEU A 15 -23.33 12.08 -14.55
N PRO A 16 -22.35 11.47 -15.25
CA PRO A 16 -21.02 11.30 -14.71
C PRO A 16 -20.50 12.66 -14.26
N ALA A 17 -19.88 12.72 -13.08
CA ALA A 17 -19.23 13.94 -12.62
C ALA A 17 -18.35 14.48 -13.74
N PRO A 18 -18.46 15.77 -14.13
CA PRO A 18 -17.70 16.31 -15.23
C PRO A 18 -16.22 16.13 -14.92
N MET A 19 -15.54 15.30 -15.71
CA MET A 19 -14.09 15.24 -15.70
C MET A 19 -13.61 16.66 -16.05
N SER A 20 -12.95 17.31 -15.09
CA SER A 20 -12.40 18.65 -15.28
C SER A 20 -11.58 18.71 -16.58
N ALA A 21 -11.70 19.80 -17.35
CA ALA A 21 -10.98 19.99 -18.61
C ALA A 21 -9.46 19.76 -18.47
N SER A 22 -8.90 19.97 -17.28
CA SER A 22 -7.51 19.66 -16.93
C SER A 22 -7.16 18.17 -17.03
N THR A 23 -8.12 17.28 -16.77
CA THR A 23 -7.96 15.82 -16.90
C THR A 23 -8.08 15.39 -18.36
N LEU A 24 -8.96 16.03 -19.15
CA LEU A 24 -9.10 15.79 -20.60
C LEU A 24 -7.89 16.28 -21.41
N LEU A 25 -7.25 17.37 -20.98
CA LEU A 25 -6.04 17.92 -21.59
C LEU A 25 -4.74 17.23 -21.12
N GLY A 26 -4.83 16.17 -20.28
CA GLY A 26 -3.67 15.46 -19.75
C GLY A 26 -2.79 16.29 -18.80
N LEU A 27 -3.30 17.42 -18.31
CA LEU A 27 -2.60 18.36 -17.42
C LEU A 27 -2.69 17.95 -15.94
N SER A 28 -3.59 17.02 -15.58
CA SER A 28 -3.69 16.44 -14.24
C SER A 28 -3.31 14.95 -14.25
N THR A 29 -2.40 14.55 -13.37
CA THR A 29 -2.12 13.13 -13.14
C THR A 29 -3.28 12.48 -12.39
N PRO A 30 -3.84 11.35 -12.87
CA PRO A 30 -4.89 10.65 -12.14
C PRO A 30 -4.45 10.32 -10.70
N PRO A 31 -5.35 10.51 -9.72
CA PRO A 31 -5.05 10.21 -8.33
C PRO A 31 -4.84 8.70 -8.15
N LEU A 32 -4.08 8.34 -7.12
CA LEU A 32 -3.95 6.98 -6.61
C LEU A 32 -4.38 6.92 -5.14
N HIS A 33 -4.76 5.73 -4.69
CA HIS A 33 -4.66 5.34 -3.30
C HIS A 33 -3.28 4.73 -3.07
N LEU A 34 -2.49 5.32 -2.17
CA LEU A 34 -1.17 4.84 -1.79
C LEU A 34 -1.25 4.30 -0.37
N THR A 35 -1.07 3.00 -0.20
CA THR A 35 -0.90 2.39 1.13
C THR A 35 0.56 2.08 1.38
N VAL A 36 1.12 2.52 2.51
CA VAL A 36 2.43 2.08 2.99
C VAL A 36 2.23 1.39 4.33
N ALA A 37 2.38 0.07 4.33
CA ALA A 37 2.28 -0.78 5.49
C ALA A 37 3.67 -1.27 5.89
N VAL A 38 4.04 -1.12 7.16
CA VAL A 38 5.37 -1.44 7.66
C VAL A 38 5.27 -2.31 8.89
N ASP A 39 5.80 -3.52 8.80
CA ASP A 39 5.96 -4.46 9.89
C ASP A 39 7.21 -4.13 10.70
N MET A 40 7.00 -3.68 11.94
CA MET A 40 8.06 -3.28 12.88
C MET A 40 8.16 -4.22 14.08
N THR A 41 7.77 -5.48 13.87
CA THR A 41 7.84 -6.49 14.91
C THR A 41 9.26 -6.95 15.14
N GLY A 42 9.53 -7.42 16.37
CA GLY A 42 10.87 -7.83 16.79
C GLY A 42 11.40 -9.10 16.10
N SER A 43 10.72 -9.65 15.09
CA SER A 43 11.21 -10.76 14.26
C SER A 43 12.43 -10.38 13.42
N SER A 44 12.60 -9.07 13.18
CA SER A 44 13.81 -8.39 12.71
C SER A 44 14.94 -8.51 13.76
N LYS A 45 15.36 -9.73 14.06
CA LYS A 45 16.35 -10.01 15.12
C LYS A 45 17.77 -9.67 14.71
N ASN A 46 18.04 -9.54 13.41
CA ASN A 46 19.38 -9.26 12.93
C ASN A 46 19.60 -7.74 12.73
N PRO A 47 20.34 -7.08 13.64
CA PRO A 47 20.61 -5.64 13.55
C PRO A 47 21.42 -5.26 12.30
N ALA A 48 22.12 -6.21 11.66
CA ALA A 48 22.89 -5.95 10.44
C ALA A 48 22.00 -5.47 9.27
N PHE A 49 20.73 -5.88 9.25
CA PHE A 49 19.80 -5.50 8.19
C PHE A 49 19.18 -4.13 8.40
N LYS A 50 19.20 -3.56 9.62
CA LYS A 50 18.62 -2.23 9.90
C LYS A 50 17.21 -2.04 9.31
N TYR A 51 16.32 -3.03 9.47
CA TYR A 51 14.99 -3.04 8.84
C TYR A 51 14.18 -1.76 9.06
N ALA A 52 14.21 -1.19 10.27
CA ALA A 52 13.53 0.06 10.58
C ALA A 52 14.06 1.24 9.75
N ASP A 53 15.38 1.33 9.54
CA ASP A 53 16.00 2.39 8.72
C ASP A 53 15.65 2.20 7.24
N GLN A 54 15.69 0.96 6.75
CA GLN A 54 15.29 0.65 5.38
C GLN A 54 13.82 0.99 5.11
N ALA A 55 12.92 0.56 6.01
CA ALA A 55 11.50 0.89 5.95
C ALA A 55 11.28 2.40 5.97
N ARG A 56 12.05 3.12 6.79
CA ARG A 56 11.99 4.57 6.90
C ARG A 56 12.38 5.21 5.57
N LEU A 57 13.54 4.84 5.01
CA LEU A 57 14.02 5.37 3.73
C LEU A 57 13.07 5.07 2.57
N LEU A 58 12.53 3.86 2.50
CA LEU A 58 11.54 3.48 1.49
C LEU A 58 10.28 4.35 1.63
N SER A 59 9.74 4.47 2.84
CA SER A 59 8.53 5.25 3.11
C SER A 59 8.74 6.73 2.81
N GLN A 60 9.90 7.29 3.16
CA GLN A 60 10.27 8.67 2.80
C GLN A 60 10.33 8.85 1.29
N SER A 61 10.94 7.90 0.58
CA SER A 61 11.06 7.92 -0.88
C SER A 61 9.68 7.83 -1.54
N VAL A 62 8.77 6.99 -1.04
CA VAL A 62 7.39 6.90 -1.54
C VAL A 62 6.66 8.23 -1.34
N LEU A 63 6.65 8.77 -0.12
CA LEU A 63 5.96 10.01 0.22
C LEU A 63 6.53 11.24 -0.53
N LEU A 64 7.84 11.26 -0.75
CA LEU A 64 8.51 12.37 -1.42
C LEU A 64 8.37 12.33 -2.95
N ASN A 65 8.46 11.14 -3.54
CA ASN A 65 8.63 11.00 -5.00
C ASN A 65 7.39 10.46 -5.72
N GLN A 66 6.54 9.70 -5.05
CA GLN A 66 5.38 9.06 -5.67
C GLN A 66 4.08 9.82 -5.43
N LEU A 67 3.99 10.57 -4.33
CA LEU A 67 2.78 11.31 -3.96
C LEU A 67 2.53 12.49 -4.92
N ARG A 68 1.28 12.65 -5.35
CA ARG A 68 0.78 13.72 -6.23
C ARG A 68 -0.47 14.34 -5.64
N SER A 69 -0.75 15.60 -5.98
CA SER A 69 -1.96 16.28 -5.52
C SER A 69 -3.21 15.49 -5.93
N GLY A 70 -4.13 15.30 -5.00
CA GLY A 70 -5.34 14.50 -5.21
C GLY A 70 -5.22 13.05 -4.76
N ASP A 71 -4.01 12.52 -4.56
CA ASP A 71 -3.80 11.19 -4.02
C ASP A 71 -4.36 11.06 -2.60
N THR A 72 -4.73 9.83 -2.25
CA THR A 72 -5.06 9.45 -0.88
C THR A 72 -3.95 8.55 -0.34
N VAL A 73 -3.62 8.70 0.94
CA VAL A 73 -2.50 8.01 1.58
C VAL A 73 -2.99 7.33 2.84
N THR A 74 -2.73 6.04 2.95
CA THR A 74 -2.89 5.27 4.18
C THR A 74 -1.51 4.79 4.66
N LEU A 75 -1.13 5.14 5.89
CA LEU A 75 0.10 4.68 6.53
C LEU A 75 -0.25 3.72 7.65
N LEU A 76 0.23 2.48 7.56
CA LEU A 76 -0.09 1.41 8.49
C LEU A 76 1.16 0.89 9.17
N ARG A 77 1.18 0.90 10.50
CA ARG A 77 2.22 0.20 11.27
C ARG A 77 1.67 -1.15 11.73
N ILE A 78 2.38 -2.21 11.39
CA ILE A 78 2.03 -3.59 11.75
C ILE A 78 2.88 -4.01 12.95
N CYS A 79 2.19 -4.45 13.99
CA CYS A 79 2.70 -5.06 15.23
C CYS A 79 1.89 -6.35 15.48
N ASP A 80 1.57 -6.66 16.74
CA ASP A 80 0.56 -7.66 17.12
C ASP A 80 -0.86 -7.33 16.60
N GLY A 81 -1.09 -6.06 16.26
CA GLY A 81 -2.22 -5.57 15.49
C GLY A 81 -1.79 -4.58 14.40
N VAL A 82 -2.76 -3.89 13.80
CA VAL A 82 -2.48 -2.89 12.75
C VAL A 82 -2.94 -1.52 13.22
N GLN A 83 -2.00 -0.59 13.30
CA GLN A 83 -2.28 0.80 13.65
C GLN A 83 -2.29 1.67 12.39
N THR A 84 -3.34 2.45 12.19
CA THR A 84 -3.34 3.54 11.20
C THR A 84 -2.55 4.72 11.77
N VAL A 85 -1.38 4.99 11.20
CA VAL A 85 -0.51 6.13 11.56
C VAL A 85 -1.01 7.42 10.94
N ALA A 86 -1.49 7.33 9.69
CA ALA A 86 -2.10 8.44 8.98
C ALA A 86 -3.08 7.92 7.92
N ASP A 87 -4.12 8.68 7.66
CA ASP A 87 -5.10 8.45 6.59
C ASP A 87 -5.56 9.83 6.10
N PHE A 88 -5.10 10.26 4.93
CA PHE A 88 -5.36 11.62 4.43
C PHE A 88 -5.37 11.71 2.92
N LYS A 89 -6.07 12.72 2.39
CA LYS A 89 -5.97 13.14 1.00
C LYS A 89 -4.91 14.23 0.88
N PHE A 90 -3.89 13.99 0.07
CA PHE A 90 -2.86 14.99 -0.18
C PHE A 90 -3.37 16.04 -1.15
N GLN A 91 -3.24 17.31 -0.76
CA GLN A 91 -3.53 18.45 -1.62
C GLN A 91 -2.32 19.36 -1.64
N SER A 92 -1.75 19.51 -2.81
CA SER A 92 -0.63 20.42 -3.01
C SER A 92 -1.12 21.85 -3.11
N LYS A 93 -0.52 22.73 -2.32
CA LYS A 93 -0.60 24.18 -2.55
C LYS A 93 0.48 24.54 -3.57
N ASN A 94 0.08 25.05 -4.74
CA ASN A 94 0.99 25.55 -5.79
C ASN A 94 2.01 24.53 -6.32
N GLY A 95 1.67 23.24 -6.39
CA GLY A 95 2.60 22.20 -6.86
C GLY A 95 3.66 21.77 -5.85
N ALA A 96 3.65 22.32 -4.62
CA ALA A 96 4.52 21.89 -3.53
C ALA A 96 4.32 20.40 -3.18
N ARG A 97 5.45 19.71 -2.94
CA ARG A 97 5.47 18.35 -2.39
C ARG A 97 5.05 18.34 -0.91
N LEU A 98 4.79 17.15 -0.37
CA LEU A 98 4.57 16.99 1.07
C LEU A 98 5.78 17.53 1.83
N GLY A 99 5.51 18.32 2.89
CA GLY A 99 6.55 18.98 3.65
C GLY A 99 7.51 17.99 4.30
N LYS A 100 8.81 18.33 4.34
CA LYS A 100 9.85 17.51 4.98
C LYS A 100 9.49 17.14 6.42
N ALA A 101 8.95 18.09 7.19
CA ALA A 101 8.54 17.86 8.57
C ALA A 101 7.46 16.78 8.70
N ASP A 102 6.44 16.80 7.83
CA ASP A 102 5.39 15.77 7.82
C ASP A 102 5.94 14.41 7.40
N ILE A 103 6.78 14.37 6.37
CA ILE A 103 7.43 13.13 5.94
C ILE A 103 8.23 12.51 7.11
N LEU A 104 9.04 13.32 7.80
CA LEU A 104 9.82 12.84 8.94
C LEU A 104 8.92 12.39 10.10
N ARG A 105 7.88 13.15 10.43
CA ARG A 105 6.91 12.81 11.49
C ARG A 105 6.20 11.49 11.20
N TYR A 106 5.65 11.34 10.00
CA TYR A 106 4.93 10.14 9.61
C TYR A 106 5.84 8.92 9.55
N THR A 107 7.03 9.05 8.95
CA THR A 107 7.95 7.91 8.82
C THR A 107 8.60 7.51 10.13
N ALA A 108 8.84 8.45 11.05
CA ALA A 108 9.26 8.13 12.41
C ALA A 108 8.17 7.35 13.18
N ALA A 109 6.90 7.76 13.06
CA ALA A 109 5.78 7.05 13.68
C ALA A 109 5.57 5.66 13.07
N LEU A 110 5.67 5.55 11.75
CA LEU A 110 5.53 4.30 10.99
C LEU A 110 6.60 3.27 11.35
N THR A 111 7.82 3.73 11.63
CA THR A 111 8.99 2.88 11.89
C THR A 111 9.36 2.78 13.37
N LYS A 112 8.46 3.19 14.27
CA LYS A 112 8.66 3.00 15.70
C LYS A 112 8.56 1.51 16.03
N PRO A 113 9.60 0.88 16.62
CA PRO A 113 9.57 -0.54 16.97
C PRO A 113 8.36 -0.92 17.83
N CYS A 114 7.82 -2.12 17.61
CA CYS A 114 6.77 -2.69 18.44
C CYS A 114 7.36 -3.19 19.77
N THR A 115 6.61 -3.04 20.86
CA THR A 115 7.03 -3.49 22.20
C THR A 115 6.61 -4.94 22.51
N GLY A 116 5.68 -5.50 21.74
CA GLY A 116 5.16 -6.87 21.90
C GLY A 116 5.80 -7.91 20.97
N ARG A 117 5.50 -9.19 21.23
CA ARG A 117 5.81 -10.33 20.35
C ARG A 117 4.53 -10.68 19.59
N GLY A 118 4.53 -10.53 18.27
CA GLY A 118 3.33 -10.69 17.45
C GLY A 118 3.46 -9.90 16.17
N SER A 119 3.10 -10.49 15.02
CA SER A 119 3.01 -9.78 13.74
C SER A 119 1.63 -9.96 13.13
N ALA A 120 1.06 -8.93 12.53
CA ALA A 120 -0.28 -8.94 11.96
C ALA A 120 -0.25 -8.66 10.45
N ILE A 121 0.74 -9.20 9.73
CA ILE A 121 0.94 -8.97 8.28
C ILE A 121 -0.35 -9.21 7.50
N THR A 122 -1.02 -10.35 7.72
CA THR A 122 -2.27 -10.69 7.03
C THR A 122 -3.37 -9.68 7.33
N ALA A 123 -3.47 -9.20 8.57
CA ALA A 123 -4.42 -8.16 8.94
C ALA A 123 -4.06 -6.81 8.31
N GLY A 124 -2.77 -6.51 8.14
CA GLY A 124 -2.27 -5.33 7.43
C GLY A 124 -2.69 -5.33 5.97
N VAL A 125 -2.53 -6.46 5.27
CA VAL A 125 -3.01 -6.63 3.89
C VAL A 125 -4.53 -6.48 3.81
N GLN A 126 -5.28 -7.11 4.72
CA GLN A 126 -6.74 -6.97 4.76
C GLN A 126 -7.19 -5.52 4.99
N LEU A 127 -6.49 -4.78 5.85
CA LEU A 127 -6.78 -3.38 6.09
C LEU A 127 -6.47 -2.53 4.85
N ALA A 128 -5.36 -2.78 4.16
CA ALA A 128 -5.03 -2.12 2.89
C ALA A 128 -6.15 -2.30 1.86
N VAL A 129 -6.64 -3.55 1.67
CA VAL A 129 -7.80 -3.85 0.80
C VAL A 129 -9.02 -3.03 1.20
N LYS A 130 -9.34 -3.00 2.51
CA LYS A 130 -10.50 -2.29 3.03
C LYS A 130 -10.40 -0.79 2.76
N ARG A 131 -9.21 -0.20 2.87
CA ARG A 131 -8.96 1.23 2.62
C ARG A 131 -9.04 1.56 1.13
N ALA A 132 -8.45 0.73 0.28
CA ALA A 132 -8.58 0.86 -1.17
C ALA A 132 -10.06 0.82 -1.63
N ALA A 133 -10.89 -0.03 -1.02
CA ALA A 133 -12.33 -0.10 -1.32
C ALA A 133 -13.11 1.18 -0.93
N GLN A 134 -12.58 1.99 -0.02
CA GLN A 134 -13.17 3.29 0.36
C GLN A 134 -12.87 4.39 -0.66
N THR A 135 -11.86 4.20 -1.53
CA THR A 135 -11.46 5.14 -2.58
C THR A 135 -11.87 4.65 -3.96
N LYS A 136 -13.18 4.48 -4.18
CA LYS A 136 -13.74 3.90 -5.40
C LYS A 136 -13.28 4.63 -6.67
N GLY A 137 -12.88 3.87 -7.70
CA GLY A 137 -12.54 4.40 -9.02
C GLY A 137 -11.15 5.04 -9.11
N VAL A 138 -10.32 4.85 -8.08
CA VAL A 138 -8.95 5.36 -8.02
C VAL A 138 -8.01 4.16 -7.92
N GLY A 139 -6.96 4.13 -8.73
CA GLY A 139 -6.01 3.00 -8.74
C GLY A 139 -5.31 2.84 -7.38
N ASP A 140 -5.14 1.60 -6.92
CA ASP A 140 -4.51 1.29 -5.64
C ASP A 140 -3.09 0.73 -5.82
N VAL A 141 -2.16 1.31 -5.05
CA VAL A 141 -0.77 0.87 -4.93
C VAL A 141 -0.46 0.67 -3.46
N THR A 142 -0.13 -0.57 -3.10
CA THR A 142 0.26 -0.92 -1.73
C THR A 142 1.74 -1.30 -1.67
N VAL A 143 2.46 -0.69 -0.74
CA VAL A 143 3.82 -1.09 -0.33
C VAL A 143 3.71 -1.77 1.03
N LEU A 144 4.13 -3.03 1.11
CA LEU A 144 4.23 -3.80 2.35
C LEU A 144 5.72 -4.03 2.64
N PHE A 145 6.24 -3.38 3.69
CA PHE A 145 7.57 -3.65 4.19
C PHE A 145 7.51 -4.69 5.30
N THR A 146 8.15 -5.85 5.13
CA THR A 146 8.22 -6.93 6.11
C THR A 146 9.44 -7.80 5.85
N ASP A 147 10.01 -8.37 6.90
CA ASP A 147 11.04 -9.40 6.81
C ASP A 147 10.48 -10.73 6.27
N GLY A 148 9.16 -10.89 6.24
CA GLY A 148 8.45 -12.09 5.78
C GLY A 148 8.26 -13.16 6.86
N ALA A 149 8.58 -12.86 8.12
CA ALA A 149 8.43 -13.80 9.23
C ALA A 149 6.96 -13.95 9.63
N LEU A 150 6.33 -15.04 9.19
CA LEU A 150 4.90 -15.28 9.41
C LEU A 150 4.56 -16.06 10.68
N LEU A 151 5.55 -16.56 11.44
CA LEU A 151 5.29 -17.43 12.59
C LEU A 151 4.39 -16.78 13.63
N ASP A 152 4.59 -15.49 13.86
CA ASP A 152 3.85 -14.69 14.82
C ASP A 152 2.55 -14.10 14.24
N ASP A 153 2.22 -14.41 12.98
CA ASP A 153 0.96 -14.02 12.34
C ASP A 153 -0.16 -15.04 12.63
N PRO A 154 -1.19 -14.66 13.41
CA PRO A 154 -2.28 -15.56 13.79
C PRO A 154 -3.14 -15.97 12.59
N LYS A 155 -3.12 -15.19 11.50
CA LYS A 155 -3.89 -15.41 10.29
C LYS A 155 -3.00 -15.82 9.10
N ARG A 156 -1.74 -16.20 9.31
CA ARG A 156 -0.76 -16.58 8.26
C ARG A 156 -1.30 -17.57 7.22
N ALA A 157 -2.14 -18.53 7.64
CA ALA A 157 -2.74 -19.52 6.74
C ALA A 157 -3.66 -18.89 5.68
N SER A 158 -4.24 -17.72 5.99
CA SER A 158 -5.13 -16.97 5.11
C SER A 158 -4.41 -15.89 4.29
N LEU A 159 -3.10 -15.69 4.47
CA LEU A 159 -2.33 -14.65 3.77
C LEU A 159 -2.50 -14.74 2.24
N GLY A 160 -2.30 -15.93 1.67
CA GLY A 160 -2.48 -16.15 0.23
C GLY A 160 -3.89 -15.81 -0.27
N ALA A 161 -4.92 -16.08 0.53
CA ALA A 161 -6.30 -15.72 0.21
C ALA A 161 -6.54 -14.20 0.34
N ALA A 162 -5.96 -13.55 1.34
CA ALA A 162 -6.04 -12.09 1.52
C ALA A 162 -5.38 -11.35 0.34
N VAL A 163 -4.18 -11.79 -0.07
CA VAL A 163 -3.47 -11.23 -1.23
C VAL A 163 -4.22 -11.53 -2.53
N LYS A 164 -4.78 -12.73 -2.69
CA LYS A 164 -5.64 -13.05 -3.84
C LYS A 164 -6.86 -12.13 -3.91
N GLY A 165 -7.50 -11.86 -2.76
CA GLY A 165 -8.62 -10.91 -2.67
C GLY A 165 -8.20 -9.49 -3.04
N PHE A 166 -7.04 -9.03 -2.55
CA PHE A 166 -6.43 -7.76 -2.93
C PHE A 166 -6.22 -7.67 -4.45
N LEU A 167 -5.58 -8.68 -5.06
CA LEU A 167 -5.32 -8.73 -6.49
C LEU A 167 -6.61 -8.89 -7.33
N GLY A 168 -7.67 -9.45 -6.76
CA GLY A 168 -8.97 -9.56 -7.42
C GLY A 168 -9.76 -8.25 -7.49
N ALA A 169 -9.40 -7.23 -6.70
CA ALA A 169 -10.07 -5.95 -6.77
C ALA A 169 -9.72 -5.20 -8.06
N LYS A 170 -10.75 -4.63 -8.71
CA LYS A 170 -10.66 -3.98 -10.03
C LYS A 170 -9.62 -2.86 -10.08
N ASP A 171 -9.52 -2.11 -8.99
CA ASP A 171 -8.68 -0.90 -8.93
C ASP A 171 -7.23 -1.21 -8.50
N THR A 172 -6.92 -2.46 -8.13
CA THR A 172 -5.58 -2.87 -7.71
C THR A 172 -4.58 -2.79 -8.86
N ARG A 173 -3.58 -1.93 -8.71
CA ARG A 173 -2.52 -1.72 -9.71
C ARG A 173 -1.20 -2.37 -9.34
N LEU A 174 -0.81 -2.31 -8.07
CA LEU A 174 0.50 -2.78 -7.63
C LEU A 174 0.50 -3.19 -6.15
N LEU A 175 1.11 -4.34 -5.87
CA LEU A 175 1.57 -4.74 -4.53
C LEU A 175 3.09 -4.85 -4.57
N PHE A 176 3.77 -3.99 -3.84
CA PHE A 176 5.21 -4.08 -3.66
C PHE A 176 5.51 -4.63 -2.25
N VAL A 177 6.00 -5.86 -2.17
CA VAL A 177 6.50 -6.44 -0.92
C VAL A 177 8.01 -6.26 -0.86
N ALA A 178 8.46 -5.55 0.17
CA ALA A 178 9.82 -5.06 0.32
C ALA A 178 10.43 -5.54 1.63
N GLY A 179 11.75 -5.75 1.64
CA GLY A 179 12.48 -6.07 2.86
C GLY A 179 12.50 -7.56 3.22
N LEU A 180 12.17 -8.46 2.30
CA LEU A 180 12.12 -9.90 2.62
C LEU A 180 13.50 -10.41 3.07
N SER A 181 13.54 -11.08 4.22
CA SER A 181 14.78 -11.59 4.81
C SER A 181 15.30 -12.80 4.03
N PRO A 182 16.58 -12.80 3.61
CA PRO A 182 17.22 -13.98 3.02
C PRO A 182 17.65 -15.00 4.08
N GLU A 183 17.49 -14.69 5.36
CA GLU A 183 17.93 -15.55 6.46
C GLU A 183 17.13 -16.85 6.52
N ALA A 184 17.75 -17.89 7.07
CA ALA A 184 17.07 -19.14 7.37
C ALA A 184 16.07 -18.93 8.53
N GLY A 185 14.82 -19.32 8.30
CA GLY A 185 13.79 -19.38 9.33
C GLY A 185 13.94 -20.62 10.23
N ALA A 186 12.97 -20.79 11.14
CA ALA A 186 12.88 -21.98 11.99
C ALA A 186 12.67 -23.23 11.10
N GLY A 187 13.71 -24.07 10.99
CA GLY A 187 13.72 -25.26 10.13
C GLY A 187 14.63 -25.19 8.90
N GLY A 188 15.48 -24.15 8.77
CA GLY A 188 16.53 -24.08 7.75
C GLY A 188 16.07 -23.60 6.36
N VAL A 189 14.77 -23.37 6.17
CA VAL A 189 14.20 -22.79 4.95
C VAL A 189 14.26 -21.26 5.02
N SER A 190 14.65 -20.61 3.94
CA SER A 190 14.67 -19.14 3.81
C SER A 190 13.33 -18.52 4.22
N VAL A 191 13.36 -17.44 5.01
CA VAL A 191 12.18 -16.68 5.43
C VAL A 191 11.45 -16.12 4.20
N ARG A 192 12.19 -15.53 3.25
CA ARG A 192 11.66 -15.07 1.96
C ARG A 192 10.91 -16.19 1.24
N ASP A 193 11.51 -17.36 1.10
CA ASP A 193 10.93 -18.45 0.30
C ASP A 193 9.68 -19.02 0.99
N SER A 194 9.69 -19.06 2.33
CA SER A 194 8.51 -19.42 3.14
C SER A 194 7.37 -18.42 2.97
N PHE A 195 7.68 -17.13 2.94
CA PHE A 195 6.71 -16.07 2.67
C PHE A 195 6.13 -16.17 1.26
N VAL A 196 6.98 -16.34 0.24
CA VAL A 196 6.56 -16.53 -1.16
C VAL A 196 5.65 -17.76 -1.30
N LYS A 197 6.00 -18.86 -0.63
CA LYS A 197 5.14 -20.05 -0.57
C LYS A 197 3.79 -19.76 0.08
N ALA A 198 3.74 -18.95 1.13
CA ALA A 198 2.50 -18.54 1.80
C ALA A 198 1.60 -17.65 0.92
N LEU A 199 2.19 -16.87 0.00
CA LEU A 199 1.43 -16.13 -1.02
C LEU A 199 0.75 -17.05 -2.06
N ARG A 200 1.20 -18.31 -2.17
CA ARG A 200 0.74 -19.26 -3.20
C ARG A 200 0.93 -18.66 -4.60
N GLY A 201 0.03 -18.96 -5.54
CA GLY A 201 0.07 -18.46 -6.92
C GLY A 201 0.01 -16.93 -7.06
N SER A 202 -0.35 -16.19 -6.00
CA SER A 202 -0.37 -14.72 -6.01
C SER A 202 1.02 -14.10 -6.19
N SER A 203 2.08 -14.81 -5.80
CA SER A 203 3.47 -14.33 -5.98
C SER A 203 3.88 -14.20 -7.45
N ALA A 204 3.20 -14.88 -8.38
CA ALA A 204 3.47 -14.85 -9.81
C ALA A 204 2.60 -13.82 -10.56
N ASP A 205 1.72 -13.08 -9.88
CA ASP A 205 0.93 -12.02 -10.51
C ASP A 205 1.86 -10.88 -10.95
N LYS A 206 1.71 -10.39 -12.19
CA LYS A 206 2.53 -9.30 -12.76
C LYS A 206 2.46 -7.98 -11.98
N ARG A 207 1.44 -7.81 -11.14
CA ARG A 207 1.26 -6.64 -10.26
C ARG A 207 1.94 -6.82 -8.91
N VAL A 208 2.56 -7.97 -8.64
CA VAL A 208 3.32 -8.21 -7.43
C VAL A 208 4.79 -8.01 -7.73
N LEU A 209 5.41 -7.09 -7.00
CA LEU A 209 6.84 -6.87 -7.01
C LEU A 209 7.40 -7.32 -5.67
N LEU A 210 8.45 -8.13 -5.68
CA LEU A 210 9.11 -8.62 -4.47
C LEU A 210 10.55 -8.09 -4.43
N ALA A 211 10.98 -7.59 -3.27
CA ALA A 211 12.37 -7.21 -3.03
C ALA A 211 12.86 -7.76 -1.70
N GLY A 212 14.05 -8.36 -1.74
CA GLY A 212 14.79 -8.70 -0.52
C GLY A 212 15.34 -7.45 0.17
N ALA A 213 15.75 -7.61 1.43
CA ALA A 213 16.34 -6.53 2.23
C ALA A 213 17.61 -5.90 1.60
N TYR A 214 18.38 -6.66 0.83
CA TYR A 214 19.58 -6.15 0.15
C TYR A 214 19.31 -5.53 -1.23
N ASP A 215 18.11 -5.75 -1.79
CA ASP A 215 17.81 -5.40 -3.18
C ASP A 215 16.99 -4.10 -3.31
N LEU A 216 16.65 -3.44 -2.20
CA LEU A 216 15.72 -2.30 -2.22
C LEU A 216 16.20 -1.15 -3.11
N SER A 217 17.49 -0.84 -3.11
CA SER A 217 18.06 0.20 -3.97
C SER A 217 17.92 -0.14 -5.45
N ASN A 218 18.03 -1.42 -5.80
CA ASN A 218 17.95 -1.91 -7.18
C ASN A 218 16.49 -2.05 -7.65
N VAL A 219 15.56 -2.37 -6.75
CA VAL A 219 14.14 -2.59 -7.09
C VAL A 219 13.32 -1.31 -7.03
N TYR A 220 13.73 -0.29 -6.26
CA TYR A 220 12.99 0.97 -6.14
C TYR A 220 12.76 1.67 -7.49
N PRO A 221 13.72 1.77 -8.43
CA PRO A 221 13.47 2.33 -9.75
C PRO A 221 12.38 1.59 -10.53
N THR A 222 12.35 0.26 -10.46
CA THR A 222 11.30 -0.57 -11.06
C THR A 222 9.94 -0.30 -10.42
N PHE A 223 9.88 -0.23 -9.10
CA PHE A 223 8.67 0.18 -8.37
C PHE A 223 8.18 1.56 -8.85
N ALA A 224 9.06 2.57 -8.88
CA ALA A 224 8.69 3.91 -9.31
C ALA A 224 8.17 3.95 -10.77
N ALA A 225 8.76 3.16 -11.66
CA ALA A 225 8.29 3.02 -13.04
C ALA A 225 6.89 2.36 -13.10
N GLN A 226 6.64 1.34 -12.30
CA GLN A 226 5.32 0.69 -12.22
C GLN A 226 4.26 1.60 -11.59
N VAL A 227 4.60 2.41 -10.58
CA VAL A 227 3.69 3.45 -10.06
C VAL A 227 3.35 4.48 -11.12
N LYS A 228 4.34 4.92 -11.90
CA LYS A 228 4.09 5.83 -13.03
C LYS A 228 3.17 5.21 -14.08
N ALA A 229 3.33 3.92 -14.37
CA ALA A 229 2.43 3.18 -15.27
C ALA A 229 1.03 3.01 -14.68
N ALA A 230 0.92 2.78 -13.36
CA ALA A 230 -0.36 2.64 -12.65
C ALA A 230 -1.24 3.90 -12.68
N ARG A 231 -0.64 5.07 -12.95
CA ARG A 231 -1.35 6.35 -13.11
C ARG A 231 -1.87 6.62 -14.52
N ARG A 232 -1.47 5.82 -15.50
CA ARG A 232 -1.89 5.96 -16.91
C ARG A 232 -3.07 5.04 -17.18
#